data_AF-A0A818SEF3-F1
#
_entry.id   AF-A0A818SEF3-F1
#
_cell.length_a   1.000
_cell.length_b   1.000
_cell.length_c   1.000
_cell.angle_alpha   90.00
_cell.angle_beta   90.00
_cell.angle_gamma   90.00
#
_symmetry.space_group_name_H-M   'P 1'
#
loop_
_entity.id
_entity.type
_entity.pdbx_description
1 polymer ?
#
loop_
_entity_poly.entity_id
_entity_poly.type
_entity_poly.pdbx_seq_one_letter_code
_entity_poly.pdbx_strand_id
1 'polypeptide(L)'
;MIGRIEFVHNKNFIHRDIKPDNFLMGIGRHCNKVFLIDFGLAKKYRDNRTRQHIPYREDKNLTGTARYASINAHLGIEQSRRDDMESLGYVLMYFNRGSLPWQGLKAATKKQKYEKISEKKMSTPVEILCKGFPAEFAMYLNYCRGLRFEEAPDYMYLRQLFRILFRTLNHQYDYTFDWTMLKQKAANAASASSTTAGMNTATSAGGTVAPPQASTTQMANITTATTGNNGTTPGKGGKADDGIDQDEHPATTYSSNERD
;
A
#
# COMPACT_ATOMS: atom_id res chain seq x y z
N MET A 1 5.17 -8.07 -5.70
CA MET A 1 3.70 -8.29 -5.57
C MET A 1 3.24 -9.55 -6.31
N ILE A 2 3.55 -9.72 -7.61
CA ILE A 2 3.19 -10.94 -8.39
C ILE A 2 3.49 -12.25 -7.63
N GLY A 3 4.72 -12.40 -7.10
CA GLY A 3 5.11 -13.61 -6.36
C GLY A 3 4.35 -13.83 -5.04
N ARG A 4 3.67 -12.84 -4.48
CA ARG A 4 2.77 -13.03 -3.32
C ARG A 4 1.42 -13.58 -3.76
N ILE A 5 0.85 -13.01 -4.82
CA ILE A 5 -0.42 -13.47 -5.39
C ILE A 5 -0.27 -14.91 -5.90
N GLU A 6 0.79 -15.21 -6.65
CA GLU A 6 1.09 -16.59 -7.10
C GLU A 6 1.16 -17.59 -5.95
N PHE A 7 1.78 -17.20 -4.83
CA PHE A 7 1.86 -18.08 -3.65
C PHE A 7 0.46 -18.41 -3.10
N VAL A 8 -0.42 -17.41 -2.99
CA VAL A 8 -1.82 -17.60 -2.55
C VAL A 8 -2.58 -18.51 -3.53
N HIS A 9 -2.41 -18.27 -4.83
CA HIS A 9 -3.02 -19.09 -5.89
C HIS A 9 -2.53 -20.54 -5.84
N ASN A 10 -1.25 -20.78 -5.52
CA ASN A 10 -0.68 -22.11 -5.36
C ASN A 10 -1.22 -22.84 -4.12
N LYS A 11 -1.72 -22.10 -3.12
CA LYS A 11 -2.48 -22.62 -1.98
C LYS A 11 -3.97 -22.79 -2.25
N ASN A 12 -4.42 -22.66 -3.51
CA ASN A 12 -5.80 -22.84 -3.98
C ASN A 12 -6.78 -21.73 -3.57
N PHE A 13 -6.28 -20.57 -3.15
CA PHE A 13 -7.08 -19.40 -2.81
C PHE A 13 -6.89 -18.28 -3.82
N ILE A 14 -7.90 -17.44 -3.96
CA ILE A 14 -7.84 -16.10 -4.55
C ILE A 14 -8.07 -15.10 -3.42
N HIS A 15 -7.46 -13.93 -3.52
CA HIS A 15 -7.49 -12.89 -2.50
C HIS A 15 -8.74 -12.01 -2.58
N ARG A 16 -9.15 -11.61 -3.79
CA ARG A 16 -10.34 -10.78 -4.09
C ARG A 16 -10.33 -9.36 -3.53
N ASP A 17 -9.21 -8.89 -2.98
CA ASP A 17 -9.06 -7.50 -2.49
C ASP A 17 -7.61 -7.01 -2.62
N ILE A 18 -7.07 -7.12 -3.83
CA ILE A 18 -5.72 -6.65 -4.17
C ILE A 18 -5.74 -5.12 -4.24
N LYS A 19 -5.11 -4.46 -3.26
CA LYS A 19 -4.99 -3.01 -3.14
C LYS A 19 -3.69 -2.62 -2.41
N PRO A 20 -3.19 -1.37 -2.55
CA PRO A 20 -1.96 -0.93 -1.90
C PRO A 20 -1.90 -1.22 -0.40
N ASP A 21 -3.01 -0.98 0.31
CA ASP A 21 -3.14 -1.10 1.77
C ASP A 21 -2.88 -2.53 2.27
N ASN A 22 -3.17 -3.53 1.43
CA ASN A 22 -2.97 -4.95 1.77
C ASN A 22 -1.54 -5.43 1.44
N PHE A 23 -0.65 -4.55 0.96
CA PHE A 23 0.77 -4.82 0.78
C PHE A 23 1.62 -4.03 1.75
N LEU A 24 2.20 -4.71 2.74
CA LEU A 24 3.03 -4.10 3.76
C LEU A 24 4.51 -4.44 3.56
N MET A 25 5.39 -3.49 3.85
CA MET A 25 6.82 -3.77 4.00
C MET A 25 7.08 -4.36 5.39
N GLY A 26 7.99 -5.34 5.48
CA GLY A 26 8.43 -5.86 6.77
C GLY A 26 9.22 -4.84 7.59
N ILE A 27 9.65 -5.24 8.78
CA ILE A 27 10.49 -4.44 9.67
C ILE A 27 11.85 -5.12 9.90
N GLY A 28 12.84 -4.36 10.39
CA GLY A 28 14.18 -4.87 10.69
C GLY A 28 14.81 -5.55 9.47
N ARG A 29 15.30 -6.79 9.64
CA ARG A 29 15.89 -7.61 8.55
C ARG A 29 14.94 -7.91 7.38
N HIS A 30 13.64 -7.65 7.53
CA HIS A 30 12.62 -7.86 6.51
C HIS A 30 12.12 -6.55 5.87
N CYS A 31 12.79 -5.42 6.12
CA CYS A 31 12.40 -4.10 5.62
C CYS A 31 12.27 -4.02 4.08
N ASN A 32 12.97 -4.88 3.36
CA ASN A 32 12.93 -4.95 1.89
C ASN A 32 11.96 -6.00 1.36
N LYS A 33 11.25 -6.72 2.25
CA LYS A 33 10.31 -7.77 1.89
C LYS A 33 8.87 -7.24 1.94
N VAL A 34 8.20 -7.27 0.80
CA VAL A 34 6.75 -7.03 0.70
C VAL A 34 6.01 -8.25 1.24
N PHE A 35 4.93 -8.03 2.00
CA PHE A 35 3.96 -9.02 2.49
C PHE A 35 2.58 -8.72 1.90
N LEU A 36 1.77 -9.75 1.70
CA LEU A 36 0.35 -9.63 1.35
C LEU A 36 -0.45 -10.08 2.57
N ILE A 37 -1.39 -9.24 3.01
CA ILE A 37 -2.18 -9.41 4.24
C ILE A 37 -3.68 -9.29 3.94
N ASP A 38 -4.52 -9.45 4.97
CA ASP A 38 -5.98 -9.36 4.92
C ASP A 38 -6.64 -10.38 3.98
N PHE A 39 -6.74 -11.61 4.49
CA PHE A 39 -7.41 -12.72 3.81
C PHE A 39 -8.92 -12.80 4.14
N GLY A 40 -9.52 -11.76 4.72
CA GLY A 40 -10.93 -11.78 5.15
C GLY A 40 -11.91 -11.99 3.98
N LEU A 41 -11.53 -11.55 2.79
CA LEU A 41 -12.28 -11.76 1.55
C LEU A 41 -11.73 -12.91 0.69
N ALA A 42 -10.71 -13.63 1.14
CA ALA A 42 -10.13 -14.71 0.34
C ALA A 42 -11.13 -15.86 0.15
N LYS A 43 -11.02 -16.57 -0.98
CA LYS A 43 -11.92 -17.69 -1.31
C LYS A 43 -11.15 -18.81 -2.00
N LYS A 44 -11.48 -20.06 -1.66
CA LYS A 44 -10.93 -21.23 -2.34
C LYS A 44 -11.49 -21.30 -3.77
N TYR A 45 -10.62 -21.32 -4.78
CA TYR A 45 -11.03 -21.33 -6.19
C TYR A 45 -10.91 -22.70 -6.86
N ARG A 46 -10.25 -23.66 -6.22
CA ARG A 46 -10.17 -25.04 -6.72
C ARG A 46 -10.02 -26.03 -5.59
N ASP A 47 -10.38 -27.28 -5.85
CA ASP A 47 -10.12 -28.36 -4.90
C ASP A 47 -8.61 -28.61 -4.72
N ASN A 48 -8.21 -29.02 -3.51
CA ASN A 48 -6.80 -29.24 -3.20
C ASN A 48 -6.25 -30.52 -3.83
N ARG A 49 -7.08 -31.57 -3.94
CA ARG A 49 -6.67 -32.89 -4.44
C ARG A 49 -6.90 -32.99 -5.94
N THR A 50 -8.12 -32.75 -6.40
CA THR A 50 -8.49 -32.92 -7.82
C THR A 50 -8.05 -31.74 -8.69
N ARG A 51 -7.70 -30.60 -8.06
CA ARG A 51 -7.45 -29.32 -8.74
C ARG A 51 -8.63 -28.82 -9.58
N GLN A 52 -9.81 -29.41 -9.43
CA GLN A 52 -11.02 -28.99 -10.11
C GLN A 52 -11.37 -27.55 -9.71
N HIS A 53 -11.52 -26.69 -10.70
CA HIS A 53 -11.85 -25.28 -10.51
C HIS A 53 -13.30 -25.13 -10.02
N ILE A 54 -13.60 -24.07 -9.28
CA ILE A 54 -14.98 -23.68 -8.99
C ILE A 54 -15.73 -23.42 -10.30
N PRO A 55 -17.04 -23.71 -10.37
CA PRO A 55 -17.82 -23.46 -11.57
C PRO A 55 -17.92 -21.96 -11.84
N TYR A 56 -18.01 -21.61 -13.12
CA TYR A 56 -18.36 -20.26 -13.55
C TYR A 56 -19.76 -19.88 -13.04
N ARG A 57 -19.91 -18.66 -12.54
CA ARG A 57 -21.19 -18.10 -12.06
C ARG A 57 -21.23 -16.60 -12.35
N GLU A 58 -22.42 -16.09 -12.56
CA GLU A 58 -22.72 -14.67 -12.70
C GLU A 58 -23.60 -14.22 -11.52
N ASP A 59 -24.19 -13.03 -11.59
CA ASP A 59 -25.08 -12.45 -10.58
C ASP A 59 -24.46 -12.37 -9.17
N LYS A 60 -23.14 -12.21 -9.09
CA LYS A 60 -22.42 -11.96 -7.84
C LYS A 60 -22.44 -10.47 -7.51
N ASN A 61 -22.60 -10.16 -6.22
CA ASN A 61 -22.30 -8.82 -5.74
C ASN A 61 -20.80 -8.54 -5.83
N LEU A 62 -20.44 -7.31 -6.20
CA LEU A 62 -19.06 -6.85 -6.16
C LEU A 62 -18.47 -7.08 -4.76
N THR A 63 -17.36 -7.80 -4.71
CA THR A 63 -16.60 -8.07 -3.49
C THR A 63 -15.22 -7.47 -3.63
N GLY A 64 -14.74 -6.77 -2.59
CA GLY A 64 -13.47 -6.05 -2.58
C GLY A 64 -13.62 -4.57 -2.94
N THR A 65 -12.49 -3.90 -3.05
CA THR A 65 -12.40 -2.45 -3.29
C THR A 65 -12.71 -2.09 -4.74
N ALA A 66 -13.79 -1.33 -4.99
CA ALA A 66 -14.29 -1.04 -6.35
C ALA A 66 -13.25 -0.39 -7.27
N ARG A 67 -12.35 0.44 -6.69
CA ARG A 67 -11.26 1.12 -7.39
C ARG A 67 -10.32 0.14 -8.11
N TYR A 68 -9.96 -0.97 -7.47
CA TYR A 68 -8.99 -1.93 -7.99
C TYR A 68 -9.61 -3.22 -8.51
N ALA A 69 -10.89 -3.47 -8.26
CA ALA A 69 -11.58 -4.66 -8.77
C ALA A 69 -11.50 -4.82 -10.30
N SER A 70 -11.43 -6.05 -10.80
CA SER A 70 -11.45 -6.36 -12.23
C SER A 70 -12.77 -5.92 -12.89
N ILE A 71 -12.77 -5.80 -14.22
CA ILE A 71 -14.01 -5.52 -14.98
C ILE A 71 -15.02 -6.66 -14.75
N ASN A 72 -14.58 -7.92 -14.78
CA ASN A 72 -15.47 -9.07 -14.57
C ASN A 72 -16.15 -9.04 -13.19
N ALA A 73 -15.43 -8.62 -12.14
CA ALA A 73 -16.00 -8.47 -10.81
C ALA A 73 -17.09 -7.40 -10.74
N HIS A 74 -16.95 -6.31 -11.49
CA HIS A 74 -18.00 -5.29 -11.65
C HIS A 74 -19.21 -5.81 -12.41
N LEU A 75 -19.01 -6.69 -13.38
CA LEU A 75 -20.07 -7.37 -14.14
C LEU A 75 -20.76 -8.49 -13.35
N GLY A 76 -20.42 -8.69 -12.08
CA GLY A 76 -21.01 -9.72 -11.23
C GLY A 76 -20.58 -11.14 -11.58
N ILE A 77 -19.49 -11.30 -12.33
CA ILE A 77 -18.91 -12.61 -12.63
C ILE A 77 -18.10 -13.07 -11.42
N GLU A 78 -18.21 -14.36 -11.08
CA GLU A 78 -17.40 -14.98 -10.03
C GLU A 78 -15.91 -14.76 -10.30
N GLN A 79 -15.17 -14.37 -9.27
CA GLN A 79 -13.75 -14.06 -9.41
C GLN A 79 -12.91 -15.33 -9.46
N SER A 80 -11.82 -15.30 -10.22
CA SER A 80 -10.76 -16.29 -10.25
C SER A 80 -9.37 -15.64 -10.21
N ARG A 81 -8.33 -16.43 -10.47
CA ARG A 81 -6.94 -15.96 -10.46
C ARG A 81 -6.69 -14.78 -11.39
N ARG A 82 -7.40 -14.70 -12.53
CA ARG A 82 -7.22 -13.60 -13.48
C ARG A 82 -7.62 -12.25 -12.89
N ASP A 83 -8.60 -12.24 -11.99
CA ASP A 83 -9.14 -11.03 -11.38
C ASP A 83 -8.18 -10.42 -10.37
N ASP A 84 -7.50 -11.24 -9.56
CA ASP A 84 -6.41 -10.77 -8.69
C ASP A 84 -5.24 -10.18 -9.49
N MET A 85 -4.94 -10.78 -10.65
CA MET A 85 -3.86 -10.30 -11.54
C MET A 85 -4.24 -9.00 -12.26
N GLU A 86 -5.47 -8.87 -12.78
CA GLU A 86 -5.95 -7.62 -13.36
C GLU A 86 -5.98 -6.49 -12.31
N SER A 87 -6.43 -6.81 -11.09
CA SER A 87 -6.44 -5.86 -9.97
C SER A 87 -5.04 -5.36 -9.63
N LEU A 88 -4.02 -6.25 -9.63
CA LEU A 88 -2.63 -5.85 -9.46
C LEU A 88 -2.18 -4.89 -10.57
N GLY A 89 -2.60 -5.10 -11.82
CA GLY A 89 -2.32 -4.17 -12.92
C GLY A 89 -2.85 -2.76 -12.65
N TYR A 90 -4.06 -2.63 -12.11
CA TYR A 90 -4.60 -1.33 -11.70
C TYR A 90 -3.84 -0.71 -10.52
N VAL A 91 -3.40 -1.50 -9.56
CA VAL A 91 -2.55 -1.01 -8.45
C VAL A 91 -1.22 -0.47 -8.96
N LEU A 92 -0.57 -1.16 -9.90
CA LEU A 92 0.68 -0.69 -10.51
C LEU A 92 0.47 0.60 -11.31
N MET A 93 -0.62 0.68 -12.07
CA MET A 93 -0.96 1.92 -12.79
C MET A 93 -1.33 3.07 -11.87
N TYR A 94 -1.93 2.79 -10.72
CA TYR A 94 -2.18 3.79 -9.68
C TYR A 94 -0.86 4.37 -9.16
N PHE A 95 0.14 3.54 -8.84
CA PHE A 95 1.46 4.04 -8.42
C PHE A 95 2.15 4.89 -9.50
N ASN A 96 2.10 4.44 -10.75
CA ASN A 96 2.70 5.17 -11.88
C ASN A 96 2.05 6.55 -12.12
N ARG A 97 0.73 6.64 -11.97
CA ARG A 97 -0.05 7.84 -12.34
C ARG A 97 -0.37 8.76 -11.17
N GLY A 98 -0.23 8.28 -9.94
CA GLY A 98 -0.76 8.90 -8.73
C GLY A 98 -2.30 8.82 -8.59
N SER A 99 -3.03 8.62 -9.70
CA SER A 99 -4.47 8.40 -9.71
C SER A 99 -4.94 7.60 -10.94
N LEU A 100 -6.10 6.95 -10.80
CA LEU A 100 -6.80 6.21 -11.85
C LEU A 100 -7.95 7.05 -12.42
N PRO A 101 -8.27 6.92 -13.72
CA PRO A 101 -9.28 7.76 -14.39
C PRO A 101 -10.72 7.64 -13.86
N TRP A 102 -10.97 6.62 -13.02
CA TRP A 102 -12.27 6.37 -12.37
C TRP A 102 -12.28 6.75 -10.89
N GLN A 103 -11.31 7.53 -10.41
CA GLN A 103 -11.34 8.14 -9.08
C GLN A 103 -12.17 9.43 -9.07
N GLY A 104 -12.73 9.78 -7.90
CA GLY A 104 -13.47 11.03 -7.70
C GLY A 104 -14.83 11.12 -8.39
N LEU A 105 -15.34 10.01 -8.94
CA LEU A 105 -16.66 9.98 -9.58
C LEU A 105 -17.76 10.17 -8.53
N LYS A 106 -18.58 11.22 -8.70
CA LYS A 106 -19.71 11.52 -7.81
C LYS A 106 -20.94 10.73 -8.22
N ALA A 107 -21.67 10.20 -7.24
CA ALA A 107 -22.94 9.51 -7.43
C ALA A 107 -23.81 9.66 -6.17
N ALA A 108 -25.13 9.50 -6.31
CA ALA A 108 -26.06 9.64 -5.19
C ALA A 108 -26.05 8.41 -4.26
N THR A 109 -25.76 7.23 -4.81
CA THR A 109 -25.71 5.97 -4.06
C THR A 109 -24.43 5.20 -4.32
N LYS A 110 -24.05 4.28 -3.42
CA LYS A 110 -22.89 3.40 -3.61
C LYS A 110 -23.03 2.54 -4.87
N LYS A 111 -24.23 2.03 -5.16
CA LYS A 111 -24.53 1.25 -6.37
C LYS A 111 -24.22 2.06 -7.64
N GLN A 112 -24.75 3.28 -7.73
CA GLN A 112 -24.47 4.18 -8.85
C GLN A 112 -22.99 4.57 -8.94
N LYS A 113 -22.28 4.71 -7.80
CA LYS A 113 -20.82 4.96 -7.80
C LYS A 113 -20.10 3.79 -8.47
N TYR A 114 -20.48 2.55 -8.14
CA TYR A 114 -19.86 1.34 -8.70
C TYR A 114 -20.18 1.18 -10.19
N GLU A 115 -21.42 1.43 -10.61
CA GLU A 115 -21.81 1.46 -12.03
C GLU A 115 -20.96 2.45 -12.83
N LYS A 116 -20.81 3.70 -12.34
CA LYS A 116 -19.96 4.71 -12.99
C LYS A 116 -18.49 4.30 -13.07
N ILE A 117 -17.96 3.67 -12.02
CA ILE A 117 -16.58 3.15 -12.03
C ILE A 117 -16.45 2.04 -13.09
N SER A 118 -17.40 1.11 -13.15
CA SER A 118 -17.44 0.02 -14.12
C SER A 118 -17.47 0.56 -15.56
N GLU A 119 -18.41 1.45 -15.86
CA GLU A 119 -18.54 2.11 -17.17
C GLU A 119 -17.25 2.83 -17.54
N LYS A 120 -16.62 3.54 -16.59
CA LYS A 120 -15.37 4.26 -16.85
C LYS A 120 -14.21 3.31 -17.10
N LYS A 121 -14.14 2.16 -16.41
CA LYS A 121 -13.12 1.11 -16.65
C LYS A 121 -13.29 0.48 -18.04
N MET A 122 -14.51 0.16 -18.44
CA MET A 122 -14.81 -0.44 -19.74
C MET A 122 -14.56 0.53 -20.89
N SER A 123 -14.89 1.81 -20.71
CA SER A 123 -14.69 2.87 -21.72
C SER A 123 -13.27 3.44 -21.77
N THR A 124 -12.37 3.02 -20.89
CA THR A 124 -10.95 3.42 -20.90
C THR A 124 -10.10 2.28 -21.47
N PRO A 125 -9.66 2.36 -22.74
CA PRO A 125 -8.75 1.37 -23.31
C PRO A 125 -7.45 1.25 -22.51
N VAL A 126 -6.83 0.07 -22.53
CA VAL A 126 -5.57 -0.18 -21.79
C VAL A 126 -4.47 0.76 -22.30
N GLU A 127 -4.43 1.00 -23.61
CA GLU A 127 -3.46 1.88 -24.27
C GLU A 127 -3.62 3.34 -23.81
N ILE A 128 -4.85 3.76 -23.49
CA ILE A 128 -5.13 5.09 -22.95
C ILE A 128 -4.74 5.16 -21.46
N LEU A 129 -5.06 4.13 -20.67
CA LEU A 129 -4.67 4.06 -19.27
C LEU A 129 -3.14 4.10 -19.11
N CYS A 130 -2.43 3.35 -19.95
CA CYS A 130 -0.97 3.19 -19.92
C CYS A 130 -0.22 4.23 -20.77
N LYS A 131 -0.92 5.19 -21.40
CA LYS A 131 -0.28 6.22 -22.24
C LYS A 131 0.80 6.98 -21.46
N GLY A 132 1.99 7.06 -22.02
CA GLY A 132 3.15 7.74 -21.42
C GLY A 132 4.00 6.87 -20.50
N PHE A 133 3.65 5.59 -20.31
CA PHE A 133 4.42 4.62 -19.52
C PHE A 133 4.96 3.50 -20.42
N PRO A 134 5.96 2.71 -19.96
CA PRO A 134 6.47 1.57 -20.71
C PRO A 134 5.39 0.57 -21.17
N ALA A 135 5.55 0.01 -22.36
CA ALA A 135 4.54 -0.84 -23.00
C ALA A 135 4.21 -2.10 -22.21
N GLU A 136 5.13 -2.57 -21.36
CA GLU A 136 4.99 -3.74 -20.49
C GLU A 136 3.78 -3.64 -19.55
N PHE A 137 3.40 -2.42 -19.14
CA PHE A 137 2.19 -2.23 -18.33
C PHE A 137 0.91 -2.52 -19.13
N ALA A 138 0.86 -2.10 -20.39
CA ALA A 138 -0.25 -2.43 -21.28
C ALA A 138 -0.26 -3.91 -21.62
N MET A 139 0.91 -4.50 -21.92
CA MET A 139 1.05 -5.95 -22.16
C MET A 139 0.56 -6.77 -20.96
N TYR A 140 0.90 -6.35 -19.73
CA TYR A 140 0.44 -7.01 -18.51
C TYR A 140 -1.09 -7.00 -18.39
N LEU A 141 -1.72 -5.83 -18.55
CA LEU A 141 -3.18 -5.69 -18.43
C LEU A 141 -3.92 -6.45 -19.56
N ASN A 142 -3.45 -6.33 -20.79
CA ASN A 142 -4.02 -7.07 -21.93
C ASN A 142 -3.87 -8.58 -21.75
N TYR A 143 -2.73 -9.06 -21.23
CA TYR A 143 -2.55 -10.47 -20.85
C TYR A 143 -3.60 -10.91 -19.84
N CYS A 144 -3.77 -10.16 -18.73
CA CYS A 144 -4.71 -10.54 -17.67
C CYS A 144 -6.16 -10.56 -18.16
N ARG A 145 -6.57 -9.58 -18.98
CA ARG A 145 -7.90 -9.51 -19.59
C ARG A 145 -8.16 -10.64 -20.59
N GLY A 146 -7.11 -11.15 -21.24
CA GLY A 146 -7.19 -12.26 -22.18
C GLY A 146 -7.32 -13.66 -21.53
N LEU A 147 -7.11 -13.77 -20.21
CA LEU A 147 -7.19 -15.06 -19.52
C LEU A 147 -8.63 -15.57 -19.44
N ARG A 148 -8.82 -16.86 -19.76
CA ARG A 148 -10.08 -17.57 -19.49
C ARG A 148 -10.29 -17.73 -17.98
N PHE A 149 -11.54 -17.95 -17.56
CA PHE A 149 -11.91 -18.04 -16.15
C PHE A 149 -11.09 -19.06 -15.35
N GLU A 150 -10.85 -20.24 -15.91
CA GLU A 150 -10.11 -21.32 -15.25
C GLU A 150 -8.61 -21.34 -15.60
N GLU A 151 -8.15 -20.40 -16.42
CA GLU A 151 -6.77 -20.39 -16.91
C GLU A 151 -5.78 -20.03 -15.81
N ALA A 152 -4.62 -20.68 -15.82
CA ALA A 152 -3.52 -20.32 -14.94
C ALA A 152 -2.76 -19.13 -15.54
N PRO A 153 -2.59 -18.00 -14.83
CA PRO A 153 -1.67 -16.96 -15.26
C PRO A 153 -0.24 -17.51 -15.35
N ASP A 154 0.49 -17.18 -16.41
CA ASP A 154 1.94 -17.39 -16.50
C ASP A 154 2.63 -16.30 -15.68
N TYR A 155 2.78 -16.55 -14.37
CA TYR A 155 3.42 -15.61 -13.46
C TYR A 155 4.89 -15.38 -13.80
N MET A 156 5.57 -16.34 -14.44
CA MET A 156 6.96 -16.20 -14.86
C MET A 156 7.07 -15.20 -16.00
N TYR A 157 6.25 -15.33 -17.03
CA TYR A 157 6.14 -14.35 -18.12
C TYR A 157 5.87 -12.95 -17.58
N LEU A 158 4.87 -12.79 -16.71
CA LEU A 158 4.49 -11.48 -16.17
C LEU A 158 5.60 -10.86 -15.30
N ARG A 159 6.35 -11.66 -14.54
CA ARG A 159 7.57 -11.18 -13.85
C ARG A 159 8.66 -10.80 -14.84
N GLN A 160 8.83 -11.58 -15.90
CA GLN A 160 9.90 -11.41 -16.85
C GLN A 160 9.72 -10.12 -17.66
N LEU A 161 8.48 -9.74 -18.02
CA LEU A 161 8.18 -8.43 -18.63
C LEU A 161 8.84 -7.30 -17.85
N PHE A 162 8.52 -7.17 -16.56
CA PHE A 162 9.04 -6.09 -15.73
C PHE A 162 10.53 -6.26 -15.40
N ARG A 163 11.05 -7.50 -15.28
CA ARG A 163 12.48 -7.74 -15.05
C ARG A 163 13.34 -7.33 -16.24
N ILE A 164 12.86 -7.56 -17.47
CA ILE A 164 13.55 -7.12 -18.68
C ILE A 164 13.53 -5.60 -18.74
N LEU A 165 12.36 -4.97 -18.60
CA LEU A 165 12.23 -3.51 -18.56
C LEU A 165 13.16 -2.87 -17.52
N PHE A 166 13.18 -3.41 -16.31
CA PHE A 166 14.02 -2.91 -15.21
C PHE A 166 15.52 -2.92 -15.56
N ARG A 167 15.99 -3.96 -16.28
CA ARG A 167 17.38 -4.04 -16.76
C ARG A 167 17.63 -3.08 -17.93
N THR A 168 16.68 -2.95 -18.85
CA THR A 168 16.77 -2.02 -19.98
C THR A 168 16.85 -0.57 -19.53
N LEU A 169 16.21 -0.23 -18.40
CA LEU A 169 16.32 1.08 -17.74
C LEU A 169 17.57 1.20 -16.84
N ASN A 170 18.50 0.24 -16.91
CA ASN A 170 19.75 0.20 -16.15
C ASN A 170 19.57 0.23 -14.62
N HIS A 171 18.42 -0.18 -14.10
CA HIS A 171 18.21 -0.28 -12.66
C HIS A 171 18.86 -1.54 -12.08
N GLN A 172 19.28 -1.44 -10.81
CA GLN A 172 19.85 -2.54 -10.04
C GLN A 172 18.90 -2.99 -8.94
N TYR A 173 18.84 -4.29 -8.67
CA TYR A 173 17.98 -4.83 -7.62
C TYR A 173 18.67 -4.73 -6.26
N ASP A 174 18.89 -3.51 -5.81
CA ASP A 174 19.63 -3.14 -4.59
C ASP A 174 18.70 -2.92 -3.37
N TYR A 175 17.39 -2.99 -3.58
CA TYR A 175 16.34 -2.69 -2.61
C TYR A 175 16.30 -1.22 -2.13
N THR A 176 16.83 -0.30 -2.93
CA THR A 176 16.71 1.15 -2.69
C THR A 176 15.39 1.66 -3.27
N PHE A 177 14.35 1.75 -2.43
CA PHE A 177 13.06 2.35 -2.80
C PHE A 177 13.06 3.87 -2.57
N ASP A 178 12.09 4.59 -3.15
CA ASP A 178 11.97 6.05 -3.02
C ASP A 178 11.97 6.50 -1.54
N TRP A 179 11.19 5.82 -0.69
CA TRP A 179 11.15 6.12 0.75
C TRP A 179 12.44 5.78 1.49
N THR A 180 13.28 4.87 0.96
CA THR A 180 14.60 4.58 1.50
C THR A 180 15.51 5.81 1.32
N MET A 181 15.48 6.43 0.14
CA MET A 181 16.25 7.64 -0.14
C MET A 181 15.79 8.84 0.69
N LEU A 182 14.48 9.02 0.86
CA LEU A 182 13.91 10.10 1.69
C LEU A 182 14.37 10.00 3.16
N LYS A 183 14.38 8.78 3.73
CA LYS A 183 14.86 8.54 5.09
C LYS A 183 16.35 8.83 5.24
N GLN A 184 17.17 8.43 4.26
CA GLN A 184 18.61 8.72 4.26
C GLN A 184 18.88 10.23 4.16
N LYS A 185 18.18 10.95 3.28
CA LYS A 185 18.30 12.41 3.18
C LYS A 185 17.93 13.11 4.49
N ALA A 186 16.83 12.69 5.14
CA ALA A 186 16.41 13.24 6.43
C ALA A 186 17.45 12.96 7.54
N ALA A 187 18.01 11.75 7.60
CA ALA A 187 19.06 11.40 8.56
C ALA A 187 20.33 12.22 8.35
N ASN A 188 20.75 12.42 7.09
CA ASN A 188 21.92 13.23 6.73
C ASN A 188 21.72 14.72 7.05
N ALA A 189 20.51 15.25 6.87
CA ALA A 189 20.19 16.63 7.26
C ALA A 189 20.25 16.81 8.78
N ALA A 190 19.74 15.83 9.55
CA ALA A 190 19.79 15.86 11.01
C ALA A 190 21.23 15.80 11.54
N SER A 191 22.09 14.95 10.98
CA SER A 191 23.51 14.86 11.39
C SER A 191 24.31 16.12 11.02
N ALA A 192 24.07 16.71 9.85
CA ALA A 192 24.68 17.99 9.47
C ALA A 192 24.31 19.14 10.43
N SER A 193 23.05 19.21 10.85
CA SER A 193 22.58 20.24 11.79
C SER A 193 23.15 20.10 13.21
N SER A 194 23.48 18.86 13.64
CA SER A 194 24.15 18.61 14.93
C SER A 194 25.65 18.95 14.93
N THR A 195 26.28 19.05 13.76
CA THR A 195 27.72 19.35 13.65
C THR A 195 28.00 20.86 13.75
N THR A 196 27.06 21.71 13.34
CA THR A 196 27.19 23.18 13.42
C THR A 196 26.98 23.73 14.84
N ALA A 197 26.33 22.98 15.74
CA ALA A 197 26.14 23.38 17.13
C ALA A 197 27.37 23.13 18.03
N GLY A 198 28.37 22.37 17.57
CA GLY A 198 29.58 22.03 18.32
C GLY A 198 30.80 22.91 18.05
N MET A 199 30.73 23.87 17.12
CA MET A 199 31.88 24.67 16.66
C MET A 199 31.82 26.13 17.14
N ASN A 200 31.29 26.40 18.34
CA ASN A 200 31.21 27.76 18.91
C ASN A 200 31.65 27.83 20.39
N THR A 201 32.64 27.02 20.81
CA THR A 201 33.33 27.20 22.10
C THR A 201 34.83 27.00 21.95
N ALA A 202 35.51 27.95 21.33
CA ALA A 202 36.97 28.05 21.40
C ALA A 202 37.43 29.51 21.26
N THR A 203 37.32 30.30 22.34
CA THR A 203 38.20 31.47 22.59
C THR A 203 38.00 32.01 24.02
N SER A 204 38.96 31.75 24.91
CA SER A 204 39.72 32.74 25.69
C SER A 204 40.33 32.10 26.94
N ALA A 205 41.54 32.57 27.27
CA ALA A 205 42.52 31.93 28.12
C ALA A 205 42.57 32.49 29.55
N GLY A 206 43.14 31.71 30.47
CA GLY A 206 44.06 32.21 31.51
C GLY A 206 43.54 32.24 32.95
N GLY A 207 44.18 31.49 33.85
CA GLY A 207 44.16 31.75 35.29
C GLY A 207 44.21 30.52 36.21
N THR A 208 45.40 30.16 36.69
CA THR A 208 45.67 29.29 37.87
C THR A 208 45.08 29.91 39.16
N VAL A 209 44.57 29.18 40.18
CA VAL A 209 45.31 28.54 41.30
C VAL A 209 44.30 27.78 42.22
N ALA A 210 44.61 26.52 42.55
CA ALA A 210 44.44 25.69 43.78
C ALA A 210 43.23 25.76 44.79
N PRO A 211 42.96 24.67 45.56
CA PRO A 211 41.66 24.30 46.18
C PRO A 211 41.58 24.56 47.72
N PRO A 212 40.47 24.27 48.44
CA PRO A 212 40.30 22.94 49.10
C PRO A 212 38.85 22.45 49.43
N GLN A 213 38.78 21.13 49.70
CA GLN A 213 38.04 20.37 50.72
C GLN A 213 36.48 20.30 50.83
N ALA A 214 36.08 19.11 51.26
CA ALA A 214 34.73 18.54 51.36
C ALA A 214 33.98 18.92 52.64
N SER A 215 32.64 18.84 52.60
CA SER A 215 31.78 18.34 53.70
C SER A 215 30.32 18.10 53.24
N THR A 216 29.91 16.85 53.44
CA THR A 216 28.61 16.24 53.77
C THR A 216 27.43 17.15 54.15
N THR A 217 26.20 16.82 53.70
CA THR A 217 25.04 16.38 54.53
C THR A 217 23.64 16.78 53.98
N GLN A 218 22.84 15.72 53.73
CA GLN A 218 21.38 15.49 53.87
C GLN A 218 20.25 16.45 53.41
N MET A 219 19.30 15.79 52.72
CA MET A 219 17.83 15.77 52.86
C MET A 219 17.06 17.07 53.11
N ALA A 220 16.05 17.35 52.26
CA ALA A 220 14.66 16.96 52.52
C ALA A 220 13.71 17.53 51.45
N ASN A 221 12.66 16.76 51.15
CA ASN A 221 11.49 17.11 50.35
C ASN A 221 10.78 18.38 50.85
N ILE A 222 10.10 19.10 49.95
CA ILE A 222 8.74 19.61 50.18
C ILE A 222 8.01 19.78 48.84
N THR A 223 6.81 19.24 48.84
CA THR A 223 5.72 19.23 47.86
C THR A 223 5.03 20.60 47.76
N THR A 224 4.53 20.97 46.58
CA THR A 224 3.24 21.67 46.29
C THR A 224 3.28 22.15 44.82
N ALA A 225 2.48 21.61 43.90
CA ALA A 225 1.04 21.79 43.70
C ALA A 225 0.64 23.15 43.04
N THR A 226 0.36 23.06 41.74
CA THR A 226 -0.78 23.63 41.00
C THR A 226 -0.85 25.12 40.60
N THR A 227 -1.55 25.30 39.47
CA THR A 227 -2.03 26.51 38.75
C THR A 227 -1.06 27.08 37.72
N GLY A 228 -1.44 27.41 36.49
CA GLY A 228 -2.75 27.43 35.83
C GLY A 228 -2.74 28.50 34.73
N ASN A 229 -3.28 28.14 33.57
CA ASN A 229 -3.91 29.00 32.56
C ASN A 229 -3.12 29.64 31.39
N ASN A 230 -3.59 29.25 30.19
CA ASN A 230 -3.95 30.01 28.99
C ASN A 230 -2.96 30.94 28.27
N GLY A 231 -2.75 30.62 26.98
CA GLY A 231 -2.26 31.54 25.95
C GLY A 231 -2.68 31.07 24.55
N THR A 232 -3.57 31.84 23.95
CA THR A 232 -4.32 31.63 22.70
C THR A 232 -3.46 31.82 21.42
N THR A 233 -3.92 31.20 20.33
CA THR A 233 -3.53 31.26 18.90
C THR A 233 -3.53 32.69 18.30
N PRO A 234 -2.92 33.00 17.12
CA PRO A 234 -3.19 32.45 15.75
C PRO A 234 -1.92 32.26 14.88
N GLY A 235 -1.87 31.64 13.70
CA GLY A 235 -2.80 31.07 12.74
C GLY A 235 -2.16 31.07 11.33
N LYS A 236 -2.56 30.10 10.49
CA LYS A 236 -2.41 29.97 9.01
C LYS A 236 -1.18 29.27 8.42
N GLY A 237 -1.47 28.16 7.71
CA GLY A 237 -0.61 27.50 6.73
C GLY A 237 -1.25 26.24 6.13
N GLY A 238 -2.18 26.41 5.19
CA GLY A 238 -2.56 25.51 4.08
C GLY A 238 -2.73 24.00 4.32
N LYS A 239 -4.00 23.55 4.33
CA LYS A 239 -4.43 22.15 4.22
C LYS A 239 -4.07 21.55 2.85
N ALA A 240 -3.48 20.34 2.85
CA ALA A 240 -3.75 19.34 1.82
C ALA A 240 -4.75 18.35 2.44
N ASP A 241 -5.99 18.43 1.98
CA ASP A 241 -7.11 17.59 2.41
C ASP A 241 -7.04 16.28 1.62
N ASP A 242 -6.13 15.38 2.01
CA ASP A 242 -6.09 14.01 1.51
C ASP A 242 -7.15 13.20 2.25
N GLY A 243 -8.40 13.38 1.80
CA GLY A 243 -9.53 12.53 2.16
C GLY A 243 -9.29 11.11 1.67
N ILE A 244 -8.63 10.30 2.50
CA ILE A 244 -8.72 8.85 2.44
C ILE A 244 -10.21 8.53 2.68
N ASP A 245 -10.92 8.13 1.63
CA ASP A 245 -12.29 7.61 1.67
C ASP A 245 -12.32 6.41 2.66
N GLN A 246 -12.60 6.67 3.95
CA GLN A 246 -12.65 5.66 5.02
C GLN A 246 -13.91 4.79 4.99
N ASP A 247 -14.76 4.89 3.96
CA ASP A 247 -16.10 4.28 3.92
C ASP A 247 -16.23 3.03 3.02
N GLU A 248 -15.13 2.32 2.74
CA GLU A 248 -15.12 1.12 1.88
C GLU A 248 -14.79 -0.20 2.61
N HIS A 249 -15.38 -0.43 3.80
CA HIS A 249 -15.45 -1.79 4.38
C HIS A 249 -16.91 -2.21 4.59
N PRO A 250 -17.34 -3.39 4.07
CA PRO A 250 -18.60 -3.97 4.52
C PRO A 250 -18.44 -4.46 5.95
N ALA A 251 -19.29 -3.97 6.86
CA ALA A 251 -19.50 -4.61 8.16
C ALA A 251 -20.08 -6.01 7.91
N THR A 252 -19.27 -7.05 8.07
CA THR A 252 -19.76 -8.43 8.10
C THR A 252 -20.29 -8.70 9.50
N THR A 253 -21.61 -8.69 9.66
CA THR A 253 -22.26 -9.30 10.81
C THR A 253 -22.07 -10.82 10.72
N TYR A 254 -21.30 -11.38 11.65
CA TYR A 254 -21.23 -12.82 11.87
C TYR A 254 -22.56 -13.25 12.53
N SER A 255 -23.41 -13.95 11.78
CA SER A 255 -24.46 -14.78 12.38
C SER A 255 -23.87 -16.15 12.67
N SER A 256 -23.45 -16.35 13.92
CA SER A 256 -23.22 -17.67 14.48
C SER A 256 -24.55 -18.31 14.84
N ASN A 257 -25.03 -19.27 14.05
CA ASN A 257 -26.02 -20.30 14.41
C ASN A 257 -25.68 -21.52 13.54
N GLU A 258 -25.75 -22.78 13.94
CA GLU A 258 -25.98 -23.49 15.19
C GLU A 258 -25.44 -24.90 14.90
N ARG A 259 -24.92 -25.56 15.94
CA ARG A 259 -24.68 -27.00 15.91
C ARG A 259 -26.03 -27.69 16.06
N ASP A 260 -26.30 -28.64 15.18
CA ASP A 260 -26.94 -29.93 15.49
C ASP A 260 -26.45 -30.96 14.45
#